data_AF-A0A2W4IQ47-F1
#
_entry.id   AF-A0A2W4IQ47-F1
#
_cell.length_a   1.000
_cell.length_b   1.000
_cell.length_c   1.000
_cell.angle_alpha   90.00
_cell.angle_beta   90.00
_cell.angle_gamma   90.00
#
_symmetry.space_group_name_H-M   'P 1'
#
loop_
_entity.id
_entity.type
_entity.pdbx_description
1 polymer ?
#
loop_
_entity_poly.entity_id
_entity_poly.type
_entity_poly.pdbx_seq_one_letter_code
_entity_poly.pdbx_strand_id
1 'polypeptide(L)' 'SSVLYFNAAVLGAPISTTHTITAAIMGVGATRRLSAVRWGVAGNIVGAWVLTFPGAGAIGVLAYFLVRPFFA' A
#
# COMPACT_ATOMS: atom_id res chain seq x y z
N SER A 1 5.83 -8.16 12.22
CA SER A 1 6.25 -7.19 11.18
C SER A 1 7.75 -6.98 11.09
N SER A 2 8.50 -7.00 12.20
CA SER A 2 9.96 -6.77 12.22
C SER A 2 10.77 -7.73 11.31
N VAL A 3 10.35 -8.99 11.20
CA VAL A 3 10.99 -9.99 10.31
C VAL A 3 10.90 -9.60 8.84
N LEU A 4 9.75 -9.08 8.39
CA LEU A 4 9.57 -8.63 7.00
C LEU A 4 10.42 -7.40 6.69
N TYR A 5 10.52 -6.44 7.62
CA TYR A 5 11.37 -5.27 7.45
C TYR A 5 12.85 -5.61 7.35
N PHE A 6 13.32 -6.53 8.19
CA PHE A 6 14.70 -7.00 8.13
C PHE A 6 15.00 -7.65 6.77
N ASN A 7 14.12 -8.54 6.29
CA ASN A 7 14.30 -9.16 4.97
C ASN A 7 14.27 -8.13 3.83
N ALA A 8 13.37 -7.16 3.87
CA ALA A 8 13.33 -6.11 2.86
C ALA A 8 14.58 -5.22 2.87
N ALA A 9 15.14 -4.93 4.04
CA ALA A 9 16.39 -4.19 4.16
C ALA A 9 17.58 -4.97 3.57
N VAL A 10 17.68 -6.28 3.85
CA VAL A 10 18.74 -7.14 3.29
C VAL A 10 18.60 -7.28 1.78
N LEU A 11 17.37 -7.36 1.27
CA LEU A 11 17.08 -7.51 -0.16
C LEU A 11 17.09 -6.18 -0.93
N GLY A 12 17.21 -5.03 -0.25
CA GLY A 12 17.08 -3.70 -0.87
C GLY A 12 15.71 -3.46 -1.54
N ALA A 13 14.69 -4.21 -1.14
CA ALA A 13 13.39 -4.19 -1.80
C ALA A 13 12.54 -3.02 -1.30
N PRO A 14 11.93 -2.21 -2.20
CA PRO A 14 11.03 -1.15 -1.81
C PRO A 14 9.71 -1.75 -1.32
N ILE A 15 9.49 -1.74 0.00
CA ILE A 15 8.28 -2.28 0.63
C ILE A 15 7.42 -1.18 1.28
N SER A 16 6.11 -1.40 1.28
CA SER A 16 5.17 -0.53 2.00
C SER A 16 5.06 -0.94 3.47
N THR A 17 5.46 -0.04 4.37
CA THR A 17 5.35 -0.24 5.82
C THR A 17 3.88 -0.28 6.27
N THR A 18 3.04 0.58 5.70
CA THR A 18 1.60 0.64 5.96
C THR A 18 0.91 -0.66 5.58
N HIS A 19 1.15 -1.18 4.37
CA HIS A 19 0.59 -2.46 3.93
C HIS A 19 0.99 -3.58 4.90
N THR A 20 2.28 -3.65 5.27
CA THR A 20 2.81 -4.68 6.17
C THR A 20 2.16 -4.63 7.56
N ILE A 21 2.05 -3.44 8.17
CA ILE A 21 1.47 -3.30 9.52
C ILE A 21 -0.03 -3.60 9.50
N THR A 22 -0.77 -3.04 8.55
CA THR A 22 -2.23 -3.25 8.47
C THR A 22 -2.57 -4.72 8.21
N ALA A 23 -1.84 -5.41 7.34
CA ALA A 23 -1.99 -6.85 7.11
C ALA A 23 -1.68 -7.66 8.37
N ALA A 24 -0.62 -7.32 9.12
CA ALA A 24 -0.28 -7.99 10.37
C ALA A 24 -1.38 -7.83 11.44
N ILE A 25 -1.97 -6.64 11.59
CA ILE A 25 -3.07 -6.39 12.53
C ILE A 25 -4.30 -7.22 12.14
N MET A 26 -4.67 -7.25 10.86
CA MET A 26 -5.78 -8.08 10.37
C MET A 26 -5.50 -9.58 10.62
N GLY A 27 -4.27 -10.03 10.39
CA GLY A 27 -3.85 -11.41 10.66
C GLY A 27 -3.97 -11.80 12.13
N VAL A 28 -3.50 -10.95 13.06
CA VAL A 28 -3.65 -11.18 14.51
C VAL A 28 -5.12 -11.20 14.94
N GLY A 29 -5.97 -10.34 14.34
CA GLY A 29 -7.41 -10.40 14.58
C GLY A 29 -8.03 -11.73 14.11
N ALA A 30 -7.62 -12.19 12.93
CA ALA A 30 -8.13 -13.42 12.32
C ALA A 30 -7.76 -14.68 13.10
N THR A 31 -6.59 -14.73 13.77
CA THR A 31 -6.19 -15.89 14.59
C THR A 31 -7.04 -16.06 15.85
N ARG A 32 -7.63 -14.99 16.38
CA ARG A 32 -8.56 -15.07 17.52
C ARG A 32 -9.94 -15.53 17.08
N ARG A 33 -10.50 -14.86 16.07
CA ARG A 33 -11.75 -15.21 15.39
C ARG A 33 -11.89 -14.37 14.13
N LEU A 34 -12.39 -14.95 13.04
CA LEU A 34 -12.60 -14.21 11.79
C LEU A 34 -13.52 -13.00 11.97
N SER A 35 -14.51 -13.06 12.87
CA SER A 35 -15.41 -11.94 13.17
C SER A 35 -14.78 -10.79 13.96
N ALA A 36 -13.56 -10.96 14.51
CA ALA A 36 -12.84 -9.87 15.15
C ALA A 36 -12.23 -8.90 14.13
N VAL A 37 -12.08 -9.34 12.88
CA VAL A 37 -11.63 -8.49 11.79
C VAL A 37 -12.80 -7.68 11.26
N ARG A 38 -12.60 -6.36 11.15
CA ARG A 38 -13.58 -5.45 10.52
C ARG A 38 -13.47 -5.55 9.00
N TRP A 39 -14.09 -6.55 8.40
CA TRP A 39 -13.97 -6.86 6.97
C TRP A 39 -14.37 -5.70 6.04
N GLY A 40 -15.35 -4.88 6.42
CA GLY A 40 -15.70 -3.68 5.64
C GLY A 40 -14.54 -2.67 5.56
N VAL A 41 -13.79 -2.49 6.65
CA VAL A 41 -12.61 -1.61 6.67
C VAL A 41 -11.45 -2.26 5.90
N ALA A 42 -11.23 -3.56 6.09
CA ALA A 42 -10.23 -4.32 5.34
C ALA A 42 -10.43 -4.22 3.82
N GLY A 43 -11.67 -4.37 3.35
CA GLY A 43 -12.03 -4.22 1.94
C GLY A 43 -11.76 -2.82 1.40
N ASN A 44 -12.14 -1.77 2.16
CA ASN A 44 -11.85 -0.38 1.78
C ASN A 44 -10.34 -0.11 1.67
N ILE A 45 -9.54 -0.66 2.59
CA ILE A 45 -8.09 -0.53 2.56
C ILE A 45 -7.50 -1.18 1.31
N VAL A 46 -7.91 -2.41 1.00
CA VAL A 46 -7.44 -3.13 -0.19
C VAL A 46 -7.84 -2.40 -1.47
N GLY A 47 -9.07 -1.89 -1.53
CA GLY A 47 -9.55 -1.06 -2.64
C GLY A 47 -8.68 0.20 -2.82
N ALA A 48 -8.37 0.90 -1.72
CA ALA A 48 -7.50 2.07 -1.76
C ALA A 48 -6.09 1.74 -2.26
N TRP A 49 -5.51 0.61 -1.87
CA TRP A 49 -4.19 0.18 -2.37
C TRP A 49 -4.18 0.02 -3.89
N VAL A 50 -5.19 -0.65 -4.43
CA VAL A 50 -5.30 -0.86 -5.88
C VAL A 50 -5.53 0.47 -6.61
N LEU A 51 -6.38 1.35 -6.09
CA LEU A 51 -6.70 2.64 -6.71
C LEU A 51 -5.56 3.66 -6.63
N THR A 52 -4.65 3.53 -5.66
CA THR A 52 -3.54 4.46 -5.48
C THR A 52 -2.56 4.40 -6.67
N PHE A 53 -2.29 3.22 -7.21
CA PHE A 53 -1.38 3.06 -8.37
C PHE A 53 -1.85 3.77 -9.64
N PRO A 54 -3.08 3.54 -10.16
CA PRO A 54 -3.58 4.25 -11.33
C PRO A 54 -3.76 5.74 -11.04
N GLY A 55 -4.18 6.13 -9.82
CA GLY A 55 -4.28 7.54 -9.43
C GLY A 55 -2.94 8.26 -9.49
N ALA A 56 -1.88 7.67 -8.91
CA ALA A 56 -0.53 8.22 -8.97
C ALA A 56 0.01 8.27 -10.41
N GLY A 57 -0.25 7.23 -11.22
CA GLY A 57 0.12 7.20 -12.63
C GLY A 57 -0.58 8.29 -13.44
N ALA A 58 -1.88 8.47 -13.27
CA ALA A 58 -2.66 9.50 -13.95
C ALA A 58 -2.17 10.92 -13.60
N ILE A 59 -1.91 11.18 -12.31
CA ILE A 59 -1.37 12.46 -11.86
C ILE A 59 0.04 12.67 -12.43
N GLY A 60 0.89 11.63 -12.46
CA GLY A 60 2.23 11.72 -13.04
C GLY A 60 2.22 12.05 -14.53
N VAL A 61 1.33 11.41 -15.30
CA VAL A 61 1.13 11.70 -16.73
C VAL A 61 0.65 13.14 -16.92
N LEU A 62 -0.33 13.58 -16.13
CA LEU A 62 -0.84 14.94 -16.20
C LEU A 62 0.25 15.97 -15.89
N ALA A 63 1.02 15.74 -14.82
CA ALA A 63 2.14 16.61 -14.44
C ALA A 63 3.20 16.67 -15.54
N TYR A 64 3.55 15.54 -16.17
CA TYR A 64 4.48 15.51 -17.30
C TYR A 64 4.01 16.40 -18.45
N PHE A 65 2.76 16.28 -18.88
CA PHE A 65 2.24 17.10 -19.98
C PHE A 65 2.13 18.58 -19.64
N LEU A 66 1.84 18.93 -18.38
CA LEU A 66 1.80 20.32 -17.93
C LEU A 66 3.19 20.95 -17.88
N VAL A 67 4.20 20.21 -17.45
CA VAL A 67 5.55 20.71 -17.26
C VAL A 67 6.36 20.69 -18.56
N ARG A 68 6.16 19.69 -19.41
CA ARG A 68 6.86 19.53 -20.70
C ARG A 68 6.97 20.81 -21.55
N PRO A 69 5.93 21.63 -21.77
CA PRO A 69 6.04 22.84 -22.59
C PRO A 69 6.92 23.94 -22.00
N PHE A 70 7.22 23.93 -20.69
CA PHE A 70 8.11 24.91 -20.07
C PHE A 70 9.59 24.52 -20.15
N PHE A 71 9.87 23.24 -20.42
CA PHE A 71 11.23 22.68 -20.54
C PHE A 71 11.58 22.29 -21.99
N ALA A 72 10.69 22.55 -22.94
CA ALA A 72 10.89 22.44 -24.38
C ALA A 72 11.24 23.82 -24.95
#